data_AF-A0A926TG99-F1
#
_entry.id   AF-A0A926TG99-F1
#
_cell.length_a   1.000
_cell.length_b   1.000
_cell.length_c   1.000
_cell.angle_alpha   90.00
_cell.angle_beta   90.00
_cell.angle_gamma   90.00
#
_symmetry.space_group_name_H-M   'P 1'
#
loop_
_entity.id
_entity.type
_entity.pdbx_description
1 polymer ?
#
loop_
_entity_poly.entity_id
_entity_poly.type
_entity_poly.pdbx_seq_one_letter_code
_entity_poly.pdbx_strand_id
1 'polypeptide(L)' 'MTTAPLISNAPDISTDDYVVMGLATCFIKDDDGVHEVQIVEPIPSAALEAIVKGIPTS' A
#
# COMPACT_ATOMS: atom_id res chain seq x y z
N MET A 1 -5.93 -28.85 -6.39
CA MET A 1 -6.77 -27.86 -5.70
C MET A 1 -6.86 -26.66 -6.61
N THR A 2 -8.05 -26.37 -7.15
CA THR A 2 -8.27 -25.25 -8.07
C THR A 2 -8.55 -24.01 -7.22
N THR A 3 -7.62 -23.07 -7.17
CA THR A 3 -7.81 -21.77 -6.51
C THR A 3 -8.97 -21.05 -7.21
N ALA A 4 -10.04 -20.76 -6.48
CA ALA A 4 -11.13 -19.94 -6.99
C ALA A 4 -10.56 -18.57 -7.41
N PRO A 5 -10.99 -17.99 -8.54
CA PRO A 5 -10.52 -16.68 -8.95
C PRO A 5 -10.93 -15.67 -7.86
N LEU A 6 -9.94 -15.05 -7.22
CA LEU A 6 -10.09 -14.05 -6.15
C LEU A 6 -10.99 -12.85 -6.55
N ILE A 7 -11.25 -12.71 -7.85
CA ILE A 7 -11.87 -11.55 -8.50
C ILE A 7 -13.32 -11.86 -8.93
N SER A 8 -13.93 -12.98 -8.49
CA SER A 8 -15.30 -13.36 -8.91
C SER A 8 -16.37 -12.30 -8.60
N ASN A 9 -16.12 -11.45 -7.60
CA ASN A 9 -17.04 -10.41 -7.15
C ASN A 9 -16.61 -8.99 -7.57
N ALA A 10 -15.59 -8.85 -8.42
CA ALA A 10 -15.09 -7.58 -8.93
C ALA A 10 -14.92 -7.65 -10.46
N PRO A 11 -16.04 -7.72 -11.22
CA PRO A 11 -16.01 -7.97 -12.66
C PRO A 11 -15.34 -6.84 -13.47
N ASP A 12 -15.08 -5.70 -12.85
CA ASP A 12 -14.39 -4.53 -13.39
C ASP A 12 -12.86 -4.58 -13.24
N ILE A 13 -12.32 -5.54 -12.48
CA ILE A 13 -10.89 -5.69 -12.23
C ILE A 13 -10.28 -6.75 -13.18
N SER A 14 -9.28 -6.33 -13.94
CA SER A 14 -8.43 -7.17 -14.79
C SER A 14 -7.25 -7.75 -14.01
N THR A 15 -6.62 -8.81 -14.53
CA THR A 15 -5.34 -9.32 -14.02
C THR A 15 -4.18 -8.34 -14.21
N ASP A 16 -4.34 -7.37 -15.10
CA ASP A 16 -3.34 -6.33 -15.37
C ASP A 16 -3.50 -5.11 -14.45
N ASP A 17 -4.62 -5.01 -13.73
CA ASP A 17 -4.86 -3.93 -12.79
C ASP A 17 -4.03 -4.14 -11.51
N TYR A 18 -3.44 -3.05 -11.02
CA TYR A 18 -2.58 -3.09 -9.84
C TYR A 18 -2.81 -1.88 -8.95
N VAL A 19 -2.52 -2.08 -7.67
CA VAL A 19 -2.38 -1.02 -6.66
C VAL A 19 -0.97 -1.10 -6.12
N VAL A 20 -0.28 0.05 -6.08
CA VAL A 20 1.03 0.13 -5.44
C VAL A 20 0.83 0.45 -3.98
N MET A 21 1.42 -0.36 -3.10
CA MET A 21 1.34 -0.20 -1.65
C MET A 21 2.69 0.25 -1.10
N GLY A 22 2.69 1.28 -0.26
CA GLY A 22 3.82 1.67 0.56
C GLY A 22 3.83 0.91 1.89
N LEU A 23 5.02 0.71 2.44
CA LEU A 23 5.23 0.22 3.80
C LEU A 23 6.01 1.27 4.57
N ALA A 24 5.41 1.81 5.63
CA ALA A 24 6.00 2.83 6.48
C ALA A 24 6.19 2.32 7.91
N THR A 25 7.35 2.62 8.48
CA THR A 25 7.56 2.53 9.93
C THR A 25 6.98 3.78 10.59
N CYS A 26 5.98 3.59 11.44
CA CYS A 26 5.32 4.65 12.18
C CYS A 26 5.41 4.39 13.68
N PHE A 27 5.02 5.38 14.48
CA PHE A 27 5.01 5.28 15.93
C PHE A 27 3.68 5.76 16.49
N ILE A 28 3.06 4.97 17.36
CA ILE A 28 1.82 5.32 18.05
C ILE A 28 2.15 5.56 19.52
N LYS A 29 1.60 6.63 20.10
CA LYS A 29 1.75 6.96 21.51
C LYS A 29 0.44 6.71 22.27
N ASP A 30 0.53 5.96 23.37
CA ASP A 30 -0.56 5.72 24.31
C ASP A 30 -0.07 5.87 25.78
N ASP A 31 -0.90 5.45 26.74
CA ASP A 31 -0.60 5.53 28.17
C ASP A 31 0.61 4.66 28.59
N ASP A 32 0.92 3.61 27.82
CA ASP A 32 2.01 2.67 28.07
C ASP A 32 3.32 3.07 27.36
N GLY A 33 3.30 4.11 26.51
CA GLY A 33 4.49 4.69 25.89
C GLY A 33 4.38 4.90 24.38
N VAL A 34 5.53 4.76 23.70
CA VAL A 34 5.62 4.88 22.22
C VAL A 34 5.95 3.52 21.63
N HIS A 35 5.12 3.07 20.70
CA HIS A 35 5.24 1.75 20.07
C HIS A 35 5.49 1.90 18.58
N GLU A 36 6.47 1.18 18.07
CA GLU A 36 6.71 1.07 16.63
C GLU A 36 5.64 0.21 15.98
N VAL A 37 5.12 0.66 14.85
CA VAL A 37 4.15 -0.06 14.04
C VAL A 37 4.54 0.02 12.57
N GLN A 38 4.12 -0.99 11.80
CA GLN A 38 4.25 -1.01 10.36
C GLN A 38 2.89 -0.69 9.73
N ILE A 39 2.83 0.35 8.91
CA ILE A 39 1.62 0.79 8.23
C ILE A 39 1.73 0.52 6.74
N VAL A 40 0.69 -0.11 6.19
CA VAL A 40 0.56 -0.37 4.76
C VAL A 40 -0.52 0.55 4.19
N GLU A 41 -0.18 1.35 3.19
CA GLU A 41 -1.10 2.31 2.57
C GLU A 41 -0.95 2.36 1.05
N PRO A 42 -2.04 2.64 0.29
CA PRO A 42 -1.93 2.80 -1.16
C PRO A 42 -1.17 4.08 -1.52
N ILE A 43 -0.22 3.96 -2.44
CA ILE A 43 0.54 5.10 -2.96
C ILE A 43 -0.29 5.77 -4.07
N PRO A 44 -0.61 7.07 -3.95
CA PRO A 44 -1.24 7.82 -5.03
C PRO A 44 -0.36 7.81 -6.29
N SER A 45 -0.98 7.67 -7.47
CA SER A 45 -0.25 7.63 -8.74
C SER A 45 0.66 8.85 -8.96
N ALA A 46 0.24 10.03 -8.51
CA ALA A 46 1.04 11.25 -8.56
C ALA A 46 2.33 11.18 -7.71
N ALA A 47 2.29 10.47 -6.58
CA ALA A 47 3.45 10.27 -5.71
C ALA A 47 4.37 9.16 -6.26
N LEU A 48 3.79 8.13 -6.87
CA LEU A 48 4.53 7.00 -7.45
C LEU A 48 5.57 7.46 -8.47
N GLU A 49 5.22 8.42 -9.34
CA GLU A 49 6.15 8.94 -10.34
C GLU A 49 7.39 9.58 -9.70
N ALA A 50 7.20 10.38 -8.65
CA ALA A 50 8.29 11.01 -7.91
C ALA A 50 9.20 9.97 -7.24
N ILE A 51 8.61 8.95 -6.62
CA ILE A 51 9.33 7.85 -5.97
C ILE A 51 10.17 7.07 -6.99
N VAL A 52 9.57 6.68 -8.12
CA VAL A 52 10.27 5.92 -9.18
C VAL A 52 11.43 6.72 -9.78
N LYS A 53 11.29 8.05 -9.87
CA LYS A 53 12.33 8.96 -10.36
C LYS A 53 13.36 9.36 -9.29
N GLY A 54 13.19 8.92 -8.04
CA GLY A 54 14.06 9.30 -6.93
C GLY A 54 14.03 10.81 -6.62
N ILE A 55 12.93 11.49 -6.93
CA ILE A 55 12.74 12.90 -6.58
C ILE A 55 12.50 12.97 -5.07
N PRO A 56 13.26 13.79 -4.32
CA PRO A 56 13.02 13.95 -2.89
C PRO A 56 11.58 14.35 -2.62
N THR A 57 10.88 13.49 -1.89
CA THR A 57 9.58 13.78 -1.30
C THR A 57 9.80 14.26 0.14
N SER A 58 8.86 15.05 0.65
CA SER A 58 8.89 15.63 2.01
C SER A 58 9.19 14.63 3.13
#